data_AF-A0A7V5SHX5-F1
#
_entry.id   AF-A0A7V5SHX5-F1
#
_cell.length_a   1.000
_cell.length_b   1.000
_cell.length_c   1.000
_cell.angle_alpha   90.00
_cell.angle_beta   90.00
_cell.angle_gamma   90.00
#
_symmetry.space_group_name_H-M   'P 1'
#
loop_
_entity.id
_entity.type
_entity.pdbx_description
1 polymer ?
#
loop_
_entity_poly.entity_id
_entity_poly.type
_entity_poly.pdbx_seq_one_letter_code
_entity_poly.pdbx_strand_id
1 'polypeptide(L)'
;MESAQLIAWCRQEAQRRGWVEFPVDYLEQITAEQARQIVAALRRDTLMRLPEWEIAFFEWLREVDPPVWHDLWGDSSQQPYIVGISFLLPLLQDRLRGFPICDLVSVSNYYFTPAHITPNEGVALLEAIHTAGREGKPLTLAQEFLLEVSRGAIDIWHFAYYRQVDVAAVKEAVADLVQAQALLHFRSAEELAEYVTLE
;
A
#
# COMPACT_ATOMS: atom_id res chain seq x y z
N MET A 1 -14.63 -22.76 -1.45
CA MET A 1 -13.51 -23.68 -1.14
C MET A 1 -13.22 -23.61 0.35
N GLU A 2 -13.01 -24.73 1.02
CA GLU A 2 -12.68 -24.73 2.45
C GLU A 2 -11.25 -24.23 2.67
N SER A 3 -10.99 -23.52 3.78
CA SER A 3 -9.67 -22.94 4.07
C SER A 3 -8.55 -23.99 4.08
N ALA A 4 -8.82 -25.19 4.58
CA ALA A 4 -7.84 -26.28 4.61
C ALA A 4 -7.39 -26.71 3.19
N GLN A 5 -8.32 -26.72 2.23
CA GLN A 5 -8.01 -27.06 0.84
C GLN A 5 -7.15 -25.98 0.19
N LEU A 6 -7.48 -24.71 0.45
CA LEU A 6 -6.74 -23.56 -0.06
C LEU A 6 -5.31 -23.52 0.51
N ILE A 7 -5.13 -23.79 1.80
CA ILE A 7 -3.81 -23.88 2.46
C ILE A 7 -2.98 -25.02 1.85
N ALA A 8 -3.58 -26.20 1.67
CA ALA A 8 -2.90 -27.35 1.07
C ALA A 8 -2.46 -27.04 -0.37
N TRP A 9 -3.34 -26.40 -1.15
CA TRP A 9 -3.04 -25.95 -2.50
C TRP A 9 -1.87 -24.94 -2.51
N CYS A 10 -1.89 -23.94 -1.63
CA CYS A 10 -0.79 -22.95 -1.52
C CYS A 10 0.55 -23.63 -1.22
N ARG A 11 0.57 -24.63 -0.31
CA ARG A 11 1.79 -25.39 0.01
C ARG A 11 2.31 -26.16 -1.20
N GLN A 12 1.42 -26.81 -1.95
CA GLN A 12 1.80 -27.57 -3.13
C GLN A 12 2.38 -26.65 -4.22
N GLU A 13 1.75 -25.49 -4.44
CA GLU A 13 2.21 -24.55 -5.45
C GLU A 13 3.57 -23.93 -5.09
N ALA A 14 3.75 -23.52 -3.82
CA ALA A 14 5.02 -23.04 -3.31
C ALA A 14 6.14 -24.09 -3.42
N GLN A 15 5.86 -25.37 -3.14
CA GLN A 15 6.85 -26.45 -3.31
C GLN A 15 7.24 -26.67 -4.78
N ARG A 16 6.32 -26.42 -5.71
CA ARG A 16 6.53 -26.65 -7.14
C ARG A 16 7.29 -25.53 -7.83
N ARG A 17 6.95 -24.27 -7.52
CA ARG A 17 7.49 -23.07 -8.19
C ARG A 17 8.49 -22.28 -7.35
N GLY A 18 8.46 -22.44 -6.03
CA GLY A 18 9.17 -21.58 -5.08
C GLY A 18 8.33 -20.42 -4.54
N TRP A 19 7.16 -20.15 -5.14
CA TRP A 19 6.19 -19.14 -4.69
C TRP A 19 4.75 -19.58 -5.00
N VAL A 20 3.78 -18.94 -4.34
CA VAL A 20 2.36 -19.07 -4.63
C VAL A 20 1.95 -18.04 -5.67
N GLU A 21 1.29 -18.47 -6.73
CA GLU A 21 0.72 -17.57 -7.74
C GLU A 21 -0.78 -17.83 -7.79
N PHE A 22 -1.56 -16.93 -7.19
CA PHE A 22 -3.00 -17.11 -7.11
C PHE A 22 -3.64 -16.78 -8.45
N PRO A 23 -4.48 -17.68 -9.00
CA PRO A 23 -5.39 -17.31 -10.08
C PRO A 23 -6.27 -16.13 -9.64
N VAL A 24 -6.61 -15.23 -10.57
CA VAL A 24 -7.46 -14.07 -10.30
C VAL A 24 -8.78 -14.48 -9.65
N ASP A 25 -9.44 -15.50 -10.21
CA ASP A 25 -10.69 -16.05 -9.69
C ASP A 25 -10.58 -16.53 -8.24
N TYR A 26 -9.40 -17.00 -7.82
CA TYR A 26 -9.15 -17.43 -6.44
C TYR A 26 -9.02 -16.22 -5.53
N LEU A 27 -8.24 -15.21 -5.91
CA LEU A 27 -8.07 -13.99 -5.11
C LEU A 27 -9.41 -13.30 -4.82
N GLU A 28 -10.31 -13.25 -5.80
CA GLU A 28 -11.63 -12.62 -5.64
C GLU A 28 -12.57 -13.41 -4.70
N GLN A 29 -12.27 -14.68 -4.44
CA GLN A 29 -13.07 -15.55 -3.57
C GLN A 29 -12.46 -15.72 -2.17
N ILE A 30 -11.21 -15.32 -1.97
CA ILE A 30 -10.55 -15.42 -0.66
C ILE A 30 -11.12 -14.35 0.25
N THR A 31 -11.78 -14.78 1.31
CA THR A 31 -12.23 -13.88 2.39
C THR A 31 -11.03 -13.45 3.25
N ALA A 32 -11.15 -12.30 3.92
CA ALA A 32 -10.12 -11.83 4.86
C ALA A 32 -9.78 -12.88 5.94
N GLU A 33 -10.77 -13.64 6.42
CA GLU A 33 -10.55 -14.71 7.39
C GLU A 33 -9.74 -15.87 6.79
N GLN A 34 -10.03 -16.25 5.54
CA GLN A 34 -9.22 -17.25 4.84
C GLN A 34 -7.79 -16.75 4.61
N ALA A 35 -7.60 -15.49 4.23
CA ALA A 35 -6.28 -14.90 4.06
C ALA A 35 -5.46 -14.96 5.36
N ARG A 36 -6.05 -14.61 6.51
CA ARG A 36 -5.40 -14.77 7.83
C ARG A 36 -5.01 -16.22 8.10
N GLN A 37 -5.91 -17.16 7.84
CA GLN A 37 -5.65 -18.58 8.05
C GLN A 37 -4.52 -19.11 7.15
N ILE A 38 -4.44 -18.64 5.90
CA ILE A 38 -3.34 -18.94 4.97
C ILE A 38 -2.02 -18.41 5.51
N VAL A 39 -1.96 -17.12 5.86
CA VAL A 39 -0.75 -16.46 6.36
C VAL A 39 -0.27 -17.10 7.66
N ALA A 40 -1.19 -17.46 8.56
CA ALA A 40 -0.85 -18.13 9.82
C ALA A 40 -0.37 -19.59 9.63
N ALA A 41 -0.90 -20.30 8.62
CA ALA A 41 -0.61 -21.71 8.38
C ALA A 41 0.61 -21.95 7.48
N LEU A 42 1.01 -20.96 6.69
CA LEU A 42 2.21 -20.99 5.86
C LEU A 42 3.41 -20.49 6.65
N ARG A 43 4.60 -20.96 6.28
CA ARG A 43 5.82 -20.49 6.91
C ARG A 43 6.11 -19.05 6.48
N ARG A 44 6.77 -18.26 7.34
CA ARG A 44 7.13 -16.86 7.05
C ARG A 44 7.99 -16.68 5.80
N ASP A 45 8.71 -17.73 5.39
CA ASP A 45 9.54 -17.76 4.17
C ASP A 45 8.76 -18.16 2.91
N THR A 46 7.45 -18.42 3.01
CA THR A 46 6.62 -18.68 1.84
C THR A 46 6.46 -17.39 1.04
N LEU A 47 6.83 -17.43 -0.23
CA LEU A 47 6.69 -16.32 -1.15
C LEU A 47 5.38 -16.42 -1.93
N MET A 48 4.89 -15.27 -2.39
CA MET A 48 3.82 -15.16 -3.37
C MET A 48 4.21 -14.19 -4.47
N ARG A 49 3.68 -14.44 -5.67
CA ARG A 49 3.69 -13.45 -6.74
C ARG A 49 2.55 -12.47 -6.51
N LEU A 50 2.83 -11.18 -6.66
CA LEU A 50 1.82 -10.13 -6.65
C LEU A 50 0.79 -10.37 -7.76
N PRO A 51 -0.48 -9.99 -7.55
CA PRO A 51 -1.50 -10.14 -8.57
C PRO A 51 -1.27 -9.22 -9.77
N GLU A 52 -1.83 -9.56 -10.93
CA GLU A 52 -1.63 -8.82 -12.18
C GLU A 52 -1.99 -7.33 -12.11
N TRP A 53 -3.02 -6.97 -11.34
CA TRP A 53 -3.40 -5.57 -11.16
C TRP A 53 -2.35 -4.77 -10.37
N GLU A 54 -1.66 -5.41 -9.44
CA GLU A 54 -0.59 -4.80 -8.65
C GLU A 54 0.72 -4.77 -9.43
N ILE A 55 0.98 -5.81 -10.24
CA ILE A 55 2.09 -5.80 -11.20
C ILE A 55 1.93 -4.64 -12.18
N ALA A 56 0.72 -4.40 -12.69
CA ALA A 56 0.45 -3.26 -13.57
C ALA A 56 0.73 -1.91 -12.89
N PHE A 57 0.41 -1.76 -11.60
CA PHE A 57 0.80 -0.60 -10.81
C PHE A 57 2.34 -0.45 -10.74
N PHE A 58 3.08 -1.52 -10.45
CA PHE A 58 4.54 -1.43 -10.41
C PHE A 58 5.20 -1.19 -11.78
N GLU A 59 4.62 -1.71 -12.87
CA GLU A 59 5.09 -1.40 -14.22
C GLU A 59 4.85 0.08 -14.56
N TRP A 60 3.72 0.66 -14.15
CA TRP A 60 3.50 2.11 -14.23
C TRP A 60 4.51 2.88 -13.37
N LEU A 61 4.75 2.44 -12.13
CA LEU A 61 5.71 3.07 -11.20
C LEU A 61 7.12 3.11 -11.80
N ARG A 62 7.52 2.06 -12.52
CA ARG A 62 8.80 1.99 -13.22
C ARG A 62 8.97 3.11 -14.25
N GLU A 63 7.88 3.55 -14.87
CA GLU A 63 7.89 4.61 -15.88
C GLU A 63 7.88 6.01 -15.25
N VAL A 64 7.07 6.20 -14.20
CA VAL A 64 6.83 7.54 -13.62
C VAL A 64 7.77 7.93 -12.49
N ASP A 65 8.26 6.96 -11.71
CA ASP A 65 9.23 7.18 -10.62
C ASP A 65 10.27 6.03 -10.59
N PRO A 66 11.14 5.92 -11.63
CA PRO A 66 12.12 4.85 -11.74
C PRO A 66 13.03 4.66 -10.51
N PRO A 67 13.48 5.73 -9.81
CA PRO A 67 14.28 5.57 -8.60
C PRO A 67 13.57 4.75 -7.50
N VAL A 68 12.27 4.96 -7.29
CA VAL A 68 11.48 4.20 -6.31
C VAL A 68 11.36 2.74 -6.73
N TRP A 69 11.04 2.50 -8.00
CA TRP A 69 10.98 1.14 -8.53
C TRP A 69 12.32 0.41 -8.39
N HIS A 70 13.44 1.10 -8.65
CA HIS A 70 14.78 0.54 -8.52
C HIS A 70 15.15 0.25 -7.06
N ASP A 71 14.75 1.10 -6.12
CA ASP A 71 14.95 0.84 -4.69
C ASP A 71 14.23 -0.44 -4.23
N LEU A 72 13.02 -0.68 -4.76
CA LEU A 72 12.22 -1.86 -4.43
C LEU A 72 12.69 -3.14 -5.13
N TRP A 73 13.09 -3.06 -6.40
CA TRP A 73 13.28 -4.23 -7.27
C TRP A 73 14.67 -4.34 -7.93
N GLY A 74 15.45 -3.28 -7.92
CA GLY A 74 16.60 -3.05 -8.79
C GLY A 74 17.84 -3.89 -8.53
N ASP A 75 18.10 -4.25 -7.27
CA ASP A 75 19.33 -4.92 -6.84
C ASP A 75 19.17 -6.42 -6.59
N SER A 76 17.97 -6.97 -6.80
CA SER A 76 17.72 -8.37 -6.49
C SER A 76 18.09 -9.28 -7.68
N SER A 77 18.88 -10.33 -7.41
CA SER A 77 18.98 -11.50 -8.29
C SER A 77 17.66 -12.30 -8.37
N GLN A 78 16.58 -11.76 -7.81
CA GLN A 78 15.26 -12.36 -7.71
C GLN A 78 14.37 -11.80 -8.81
N GLN A 79 13.35 -12.57 -9.18
CA GLN A 79 12.35 -12.06 -10.12
C GLN A 79 11.52 -10.97 -9.44
N PRO A 80 11.28 -9.81 -10.10
CA PRO A 80 10.42 -8.76 -9.56
C PRO A 80 9.01 -9.28 -9.23
N TYR A 81 8.38 -8.60 -8.26
CA TYR A 81 6.99 -8.82 -7.85
C TYR A 81 6.74 -10.14 -7.12
N ILE A 82 7.79 -10.74 -6.56
CA ILE A 82 7.69 -11.85 -5.62
C ILE A 82 7.94 -11.31 -4.22
N VAL A 83 6.96 -11.47 -3.33
CA VAL A 83 6.97 -10.92 -1.97
C VAL A 83 6.60 -12.00 -0.95
N GLY A 84 6.74 -11.73 0.34
CA GLY A 84 6.29 -12.65 1.38
C GLY A 84 4.78 -12.87 1.33
N ILE A 85 4.31 -14.10 1.60
CA ILE A 85 2.88 -14.42 1.67
C ILE A 85 2.12 -13.58 2.71
N SER A 86 2.83 -13.01 3.69
CA SER A 86 2.26 -12.09 4.70
C SER A 86 1.54 -10.89 4.09
N PHE A 87 1.90 -10.47 2.88
CA PHE A 87 1.24 -9.37 2.18
C PHE A 87 -0.10 -9.75 1.54
N LEU A 88 -0.51 -11.03 1.56
CA LEU A 88 -1.79 -11.45 1.00
C LEU A 88 -2.97 -10.76 1.67
N LEU A 89 -2.95 -10.61 2.99
CA LEU A 89 -4.04 -9.96 3.71
C LEU A 89 -4.21 -8.48 3.34
N PRO A 90 -3.18 -7.62 3.43
CA PRO A 90 -3.33 -6.21 3.06
C PRO A 90 -3.75 -6.03 1.59
N LEU A 91 -3.23 -6.86 0.66
CA LEU A 91 -3.63 -6.81 -0.75
C LEU A 91 -5.12 -7.11 -1.00
N LEU A 92 -5.75 -7.91 -0.14
CA LEU A 92 -7.16 -8.28 -0.27
C LEU A 92 -8.13 -7.34 0.46
N GLN A 93 -7.63 -6.51 1.38
CA GLN A 93 -8.48 -5.60 2.16
C GLN A 93 -8.99 -4.43 1.32
N ASP A 94 -8.10 -3.79 0.57
CA ASP A 94 -8.44 -2.62 -0.24
C ASP A 94 -7.49 -2.53 -1.44
N ARG A 95 -8.04 -2.73 -2.64
CA ARG A 95 -7.26 -2.64 -3.89
C ARG A 95 -6.60 -1.27 -4.06
N LEU A 96 -7.17 -0.20 -3.50
CA LEU A 96 -6.60 1.14 -3.60
C LEU A 96 -5.31 1.33 -2.80
N ARG A 97 -5.01 0.43 -1.85
CA ARG A 97 -3.86 0.53 -0.93
C ARG A 97 -2.69 -0.35 -1.35
N GLY A 98 -2.98 -1.43 -2.06
CA GLY A 98 -1.99 -2.31 -2.68
C GLY A 98 -0.91 -2.84 -1.72
N PHE A 99 0.26 -3.10 -2.26
CA PHE A 99 1.45 -3.47 -1.52
C PHE A 99 2.09 -2.22 -0.90
N PRO A 100 2.26 -2.13 0.43
CA PRO A 100 2.72 -0.90 1.07
C PRO A 100 4.16 -0.56 0.66
N ILE A 101 4.39 0.65 0.13
CA ILE A 101 5.73 1.16 -0.16
C ILE A 101 6.20 2.01 1.03
N CYS A 102 6.87 1.38 1.99
CA CYS A 102 7.24 2.01 3.27
C CYS A 102 8.66 1.70 3.79
N ASP A 103 9.45 0.96 3.01
CA ASP A 103 10.79 0.50 3.38
C ASP A 103 11.89 0.93 2.39
N LEU A 104 11.67 2.03 1.66
CA LEU A 104 12.65 2.59 0.72
C LEU A 104 13.93 3.02 1.46
N VAL A 105 15.08 2.71 0.86
CA VAL A 105 16.41 2.91 1.46
C VAL A 105 17.15 4.08 0.84
N SER A 106 17.09 4.18 -0.49
CA SER A 106 17.82 5.15 -1.28
C SER A 106 17.05 6.43 -1.53
N VAL A 107 15.71 6.38 -1.50
CA VAL A 107 14.83 7.53 -1.68
C VAL A 107 13.89 7.72 -0.49
N SER A 108 13.29 8.91 -0.38
CA SER A 108 12.36 9.21 0.73
C SER A 108 11.09 8.36 0.63
N ASN A 109 10.68 7.81 1.77
CA ASN A 109 9.39 7.17 1.90
C ASN A 109 8.26 8.20 1.91
N TYR A 110 7.11 7.81 1.35
CA TYR A 110 5.89 8.61 1.29
C TYR A 110 4.68 7.76 1.67
N TYR A 111 4.82 7.03 2.77
CA TYR A 111 3.77 6.18 3.34
C TYR A 111 3.12 6.88 4.53
N PHE A 112 1.79 6.95 4.52
CA PHE A 112 1.04 7.69 5.52
C PHE A 112 -0.03 6.84 6.17
N THR A 113 -0.20 6.99 7.48
CA THR A 113 -1.26 6.34 8.26
C THR A 113 -2.11 7.40 8.95
N PRO A 114 -3.31 7.06 9.45
CA PRO A 114 -4.11 8.01 10.24
C PRO A 114 -3.34 8.60 11.43
N ALA A 115 -2.38 7.86 12.00
CA ALA A 115 -1.56 8.32 13.11
C ALA A 115 -0.58 9.45 12.73
N HIS A 116 -0.34 9.68 11.45
CA HIS A 116 0.47 10.81 10.98
C HIS A 116 -0.32 12.12 10.91
N ILE A 117 -1.65 12.09 11.02
CA ILE A 117 -2.48 13.29 11.04
C ILE A 117 -2.32 13.97 12.39
N THR A 118 -1.92 15.24 12.40
CA THR A 118 -1.66 15.94 13.65
C THR A 118 -2.95 16.23 14.42
N PRO A 119 -2.94 16.15 15.76
CA PRO A 119 -4.16 16.24 16.56
C PRO A 119 -4.83 17.61 16.54
N ASN A 120 -4.11 18.68 16.19
CA ASN A 120 -4.63 20.04 16.15
C ASN A 120 -4.92 20.47 14.71
N GLU A 121 -3.88 20.81 13.95
CA GLU A 121 -4.02 21.37 12.60
C GLU A 121 -4.60 20.34 11.62
N GLY A 122 -4.17 19.08 11.71
CA GLY A 122 -4.65 18.00 10.85
C GLY A 122 -6.12 17.67 11.08
N VAL A 123 -6.53 17.51 12.34
CA VAL A 123 -7.94 17.26 12.70
C VAL A 123 -8.83 18.44 12.32
N ALA A 124 -8.40 19.69 12.60
CA ALA A 124 -9.17 20.87 12.21
C ALA A 124 -9.35 20.97 10.68
N LEU A 125 -8.30 20.63 9.91
CA LEU A 125 -8.38 20.59 8.46
C LEU A 125 -9.34 19.47 7.97
N LEU A 126 -9.33 18.29 8.59
CA LEU A 126 -10.28 17.21 8.27
C LEU A 126 -11.73 17.63 8.52
N GLU A 127 -12.02 18.33 9.62
CA GLU A 127 -13.36 18.86 9.90
C GLU A 127 -13.82 19.85 8.84
N ALA A 128 -12.91 20.72 8.39
CA ALA A 128 -13.17 21.66 7.30
C ALA A 128 -13.43 20.92 5.97
N ILE A 129 -12.67 19.86 5.67
CA ILE A 129 -12.86 18.99 4.50
C ILE A 129 -14.24 18.32 4.52
N HIS A 130 -14.64 17.76 5.65
CA HIS A 130 -15.97 17.14 5.80
C HIS A 130 -17.10 18.15 5.61
N THR A 131 -16.91 19.37 6.11
CA THR A 131 -17.88 20.47 5.93
C THR A 131 -17.97 20.87 4.46
N ALA A 132 -16.84 21.07 3.79
CA ALA A 132 -16.78 21.36 2.36
C ALA A 132 -17.48 20.28 1.51
N GLY A 133 -17.23 18.99 1.83
CA GLY A 133 -17.88 17.87 1.16
C GLY A 133 -19.40 17.85 1.33
N ARG A 134 -19.92 18.16 2.53
CA ARG A 134 -21.38 18.29 2.77
C ARG A 134 -21.99 19.45 2.00
N GLU A 135 -21.23 20.51 1.77
CA GLU A 135 -21.63 21.68 1.00
C GLU A 135 -21.43 21.52 -0.52
N GLY A 136 -20.91 20.36 -0.98
CA GLY A 136 -20.62 20.10 -2.39
C GLY A 136 -19.48 20.96 -2.95
N LYS A 137 -18.62 21.51 -2.09
CA LYS A 137 -17.45 22.27 -2.51
C LYS A 137 -16.34 21.32 -2.98
N PRO A 138 -15.62 21.66 -4.06
CA PRO A 138 -14.48 20.86 -4.51
C PRO A 138 -13.37 20.89 -3.47
N LEU A 139 -12.64 19.78 -3.37
CA LEU A 139 -11.47 19.66 -2.51
C LEU A 139 -10.20 19.91 -3.33
N THR A 140 -9.16 20.43 -2.68
CA THR A 140 -7.82 20.47 -3.27
C THR A 140 -7.18 19.08 -3.22
N LEU A 141 -6.14 18.84 -4.02
CA LEU A 141 -5.42 17.57 -4.01
C LEU A 141 -4.86 17.22 -2.62
N ALA A 142 -4.35 18.20 -1.88
CA ALA A 142 -3.91 18.04 -0.49
C ALA A 142 -5.05 17.61 0.44
N GLN A 143 -6.23 18.20 0.29
CA GLN A 143 -7.41 17.83 1.05
C GLN A 143 -7.91 16.43 0.71
N GLU A 144 -7.90 16.06 -0.58
CA GLU A 144 -8.24 14.70 -1.01
C GLU A 144 -7.27 13.66 -0.47
N PHE A 145 -5.96 13.96 -0.50
CA PHE A 145 -4.94 13.09 0.05
C PHE A 145 -5.09 12.91 1.56
N LEU A 146 -5.26 14.00 2.32
CA LEU A 146 -5.46 13.94 3.77
C LEU A 146 -6.72 13.12 4.14
N LEU A 147 -7.80 13.28 3.38
CA LEU A 147 -9.02 12.50 3.55
C LEU A 147 -8.80 11.00 3.25
N GLU A 148 -7.91 10.66 2.33
CA GLU A 148 -7.58 9.26 2.03
C GLU A 148 -6.72 8.64 3.15
N VAL A 149 -5.73 9.39 3.66
CA VAL A 149 -4.93 8.99 4.82
C VAL A 149 -5.80 8.78 6.06
N SER A 150 -6.84 9.58 6.26
CA SER A 150 -7.75 9.42 7.41
C SER A 150 -8.57 8.14 7.37
N ARG A 151 -8.66 7.47 6.21
CA ARG A 151 -9.41 6.21 6.02
C ARG A 151 -8.54 4.97 6.23
N GLY A 152 -7.22 5.12 6.25
CA GLY A 152 -6.27 4.03 6.46
C GLY A 152 -4.92 4.34 5.86
N ALA A 153 -3.99 3.40 5.98
CA ALA A 153 -2.63 3.58 5.49
C ALA A 153 -2.52 3.54 3.94
N ILE A 154 -1.76 4.46 3.36
CA ILE A 154 -1.58 4.59 1.90
C ILE A 154 -0.26 5.30 1.59
N ASP A 155 0.40 4.91 0.51
CA ASP A 155 1.49 5.71 -0.07
C ASP A 155 1.02 6.59 -1.24
N ILE A 156 1.84 7.60 -1.55
CA ILE A 156 1.50 8.57 -2.60
C ILE A 156 1.42 7.93 -3.99
N TRP A 157 2.11 6.82 -4.24
CA TRP A 157 2.18 6.22 -5.57
C TRP A 157 0.89 5.48 -5.88
N HIS A 158 0.38 4.69 -4.92
CA HIS A 158 -0.95 4.08 -5.02
C HIS A 158 -2.03 5.15 -5.16
N PHE A 159 -1.97 6.20 -4.32
CA PHE A 159 -2.90 7.31 -4.43
C PHE A 159 -2.85 7.97 -5.82
N ALA A 160 -1.66 8.27 -6.33
CA ALA A 160 -1.48 8.90 -7.63
C ALA A 160 -1.98 8.02 -8.78
N TYR A 161 -1.67 6.72 -8.76
CA TYR A 161 -2.09 5.75 -9.76
C TYR A 161 -3.61 5.65 -9.86
N TYR A 162 -4.29 5.45 -8.73
CA TYR A 162 -5.74 5.26 -8.73
C TYR A 162 -6.52 6.56 -8.94
N ARG A 163 -5.97 7.71 -8.54
CA ARG A 163 -6.57 9.03 -8.82
C ARG A 163 -6.19 9.60 -10.18
N GLN A 164 -5.29 8.94 -10.91
CA GLN A 164 -4.78 9.39 -12.21
C GLN A 164 -4.20 10.81 -12.16
N VAL A 165 -3.44 11.09 -11.10
CA VAL A 165 -2.76 12.38 -10.89
C VAL A 165 -1.24 12.20 -10.96
N ASP A 166 -0.53 13.28 -11.23
CA ASP A 166 0.93 13.28 -11.29
C ASP A 166 1.52 13.06 -9.88
N VAL A 167 2.47 12.12 -9.77
CA VAL A 167 3.22 11.85 -8.52
C VAL A 167 3.87 13.12 -7.99
N ALA A 168 4.39 13.99 -8.88
CA ALA A 168 4.97 15.28 -8.48
C ALA A 168 3.94 16.18 -7.81
N ALA A 169 2.72 16.25 -8.35
CA ALA A 169 1.63 17.04 -7.76
C ALA A 169 1.21 16.50 -6.39
N VAL A 170 1.24 15.18 -6.19
CA VAL A 170 0.97 14.57 -4.87
C VAL A 170 2.10 14.87 -3.89
N LYS A 171 3.37 14.86 -4.32
CA LYS A 171 4.52 15.26 -3.47
C LYS A 171 4.40 16.72 -3.01
N GLU A 172 3.98 17.63 -3.90
CA GLU A 172 3.71 19.03 -3.53
C GLU A 172 2.52 19.14 -2.56
N ALA A 173 1.44 18.39 -2.82
CA ALA A 173 0.28 18.36 -1.92
C ALA A 173 0.65 17.85 -0.51
N VAL A 174 1.55 16.87 -0.41
CA VAL A 174 2.12 16.43 0.89
C VAL A 174 2.95 17.54 1.51
N ALA A 175 3.79 18.23 0.74
CA ALA A 175 4.60 19.33 1.25
C ALA A 175 3.73 20.46 1.83
N ASP A 176 2.63 20.80 1.16
CA ASP A 176 1.63 21.77 1.65
C ASP A 176 1.04 21.35 3.00
N LEU A 177 0.66 20.08 3.15
CA LEU A 177 0.11 19.53 4.40
C LEU A 177 1.14 19.55 5.54
N VAL A 178 2.40 19.20 5.24
CA VAL A 178 3.50 19.23 6.21
C VAL A 178 3.79 20.67 6.63
N GLN A 179 3.84 21.61 5.68
CA GLN A 179 4.03 23.04 5.95
C GLN A 179 2.89 23.61 6.80
N ALA A 180 1.65 23.19 6.54
CA ALA A 180 0.48 23.55 7.35
C ALA A 180 0.42 22.82 8.71
N GLN A 181 1.44 22.01 9.04
CA GLN A 181 1.49 21.17 10.23
C GLN A 181 0.31 20.20 10.36
N ALA A 182 -0.38 19.90 9.26
CA ALA A 182 -1.54 19.01 9.24
C ALA A 182 -1.17 17.53 9.16
N LEU A 183 0.03 17.22 8.65
CA LEU A 183 0.50 15.87 8.41
C LEU A 183 1.99 15.74 8.76
N LEU A 184 2.35 14.67 9.47
CA LEU A 184 3.74 14.29 9.72
C LEU A 184 4.29 13.49 8.53
N HIS A 185 5.53 13.77 8.13
CA HIS A 185 6.22 13.06 7.05
C HIS A 185 7.54 12.46 7.53
N PHE A 186 7.49 11.18 7.85
CA PHE A 186 8.67 10.35 8.13
C PHE A 186 9.25 9.83 6.82
N ARG A 187 10.55 10.03 6.61
CA ARG A 187 11.19 9.81 5.30
C ARG A 187 12.00 8.54 5.24
N SER A 188 12.43 8.03 6.39
CA SER A 188 13.17 6.77 6.49
C SER A 188 12.27 5.62 6.91
N ALA A 189 12.64 4.40 6.49
CA ALA A 189 11.99 3.17 6.93
C ALA A 189 12.03 3.00 8.45
N GLU A 190 13.13 3.44 9.08
CA GLU A 190 13.33 3.36 10.53
C GLU A 190 12.30 4.21 11.30
N GLU A 191 12.05 5.44 10.85
CA GLU A 191 11.03 6.31 11.44
C GLU A 191 9.62 5.78 11.20
N LEU A 192 9.38 5.12 10.07
CA LEU A 192 8.07 4.55 9.72
C LEU A 192 7.76 3.23 10.44
N ALA A 193 8.77 2.52 10.94
CA ALA A 193 8.62 1.19 11.51
C ALA A 193 7.58 1.12 12.64
N GLU A 194 7.43 2.18 13.43
CA GLU A 194 6.45 2.26 14.52
C GLU A 194 4.99 2.41 14.03
N TYR A 195 4.80 2.76 12.76
CA TYR A 195 3.49 3.05 12.15
C TYR A 195 3.04 1.98 11.14
N VAL A 196 3.91 1.04 10.77
CA VAL A 196 3.58 -0.03 9.82
C VAL A 196 3.04 -1.25 10.55
N THR A 197 1.75 -1.52 10.38
CA THR A 197 1.10 -2.73 10.90
C THR A 197 0.68 -3.64 9.73
N LEU A 198 1.15 -4.89 9.72
CA LEU A 198 0.77 -5.91 8.74
C LEU A 198 -0.38 -6.83 9.25
N GLU A 199 -1.18 -6.34 10.20
CA GLU A 199 -2.23 -7.10 10.90
C GLU A 199 -3.56 -7.23 10.13
#